data_AF-A0AAV0W5H4-F1
#
_entry.id   AF-A0AAV0W5H4-F1
#
_cell.length_a   1.000
_cell.length_b   1.000
_cell.length_c   1.000
_cell.angle_alpha   90.00
_cell.angle_beta   90.00
_cell.angle_gamma   90.00
#
_symmetry.space_group_name_H-M   'P 1'
#
loop_
_entity.id
_entity.type
_entity.pdbx_description
1 polymer ?
#
loop_
_entity_poly.entity_id
_entity_poly.type
_entity_poly.pdbx_seq_one_letter_code
_entity_poly.pdbx_strand_id
1 'polypeptide(L)'
;MANNIQVRHPAGKTSAAFTLFIENYGPYQPIDVEFIKINGRSFRTEWYSQFPWIEFSEHLQAAFCFNCRVFASKNAEKTFTNFGFKNWKKGIEKFTQHQKCNAHKESTCKLSSYTFSKKNGSVISELNLAHKNSVTQNREYIICLLITLLFCARQGIAMRGHKETEMSTNCGNFLELLKLRAQLAIIHKYYIEKEMSFTYTNPEYQNLFLKYMADSIKKSIIKDIQSNGFYSILVDETQDLSYHEQVSIYIRYVDQHFAPHEYF
;
A
#
# COMPACT_ATOMS: atom_id res chain seq x y z
N MET A 1 30.69 34.45 -6.22
CA MET A 1 29.24 34.35 -5.96
C MET A 1 28.36 34.88 -7.12
N ALA A 2 28.90 35.14 -8.31
CA ALA A 2 28.13 35.69 -9.44
C ALA A 2 27.53 34.66 -10.43
N ASN A 3 27.86 33.36 -10.31
CA ASN A 3 27.50 32.35 -11.32
C ASN A 3 26.13 31.69 -11.16
N ASN A 4 25.36 31.96 -10.09
CA ASN A 4 24.04 31.34 -9.88
C ASN A 4 22.85 32.20 -10.35
N ILE A 5 23.05 33.50 -10.59
CA ILE A 5 21.96 34.43 -10.94
C ILE A 5 21.51 34.22 -12.40
N GLN A 6 22.45 33.92 -13.31
CA GLN A 6 22.11 33.63 -14.72
C GLN A 6 21.35 32.30 -14.91
N VAL A 7 21.48 31.34 -13.99
CA VAL A 7 20.92 29.99 -14.13
C VAL A 7 19.41 29.95 -13.86
N ARG A 8 18.90 30.85 -13.00
CA ARG A 8 17.49 30.88 -12.60
C ARG A 8 16.61 31.84 -13.40
N HIS A 9 17.20 32.56 -14.34
CA HIS A 9 16.50 33.62 -15.06
C HIS A 9 15.37 33.07 -15.94
N PRO A 10 14.13 33.61 -15.86
CA PRO A 10 12.98 33.02 -16.54
C PRO A 10 12.96 33.29 -18.05
N ALA A 11 13.70 34.29 -18.56
CA ALA A 11 13.91 34.45 -20.00
C ALA A 11 15.01 33.51 -20.48
N GLY A 12 14.61 32.38 -21.06
CA GLY A 12 15.47 31.36 -21.63
C GLY A 12 14.62 30.28 -22.32
N LYS A 13 15.27 29.30 -22.98
CA LYS A 13 14.57 28.18 -23.63
C LYS A 13 13.63 27.49 -22.62
N THR A 14 12.46 27.05 -23.10
CA THR A 14 11.35 26.48 -22.32
C THR A 14 11.72 25.28 -21.42
N SER A 15 12.90 24.65 -21.59
CA SER A 15 13.34 23.54 -20.72
C SER A 15 13.95 23.96 -19.38
N ALA A 16 14.27 25.25 -19.16
CA ALA A 16 14.97 25.69 -17.96
C ALA A 16 14.13 25.59 -16.68
N ALA A 17 12.82 25.88 -16.75
CA ALA A 17 11.96 25.89 -15.55
C ALA A 17 11.78 24.50 -14.93
N PHE A 18 11.60 23.46 -15.75
CA PHE A 18 11.46 22.09 -15.27
C PHE A 18 12.75 21.56 -14.64
N THR A 19 13.92 21.86 -15.22
CA THR A 19 15.22 21.51 -14.63
C THR A 19 15.40 22.17 -13.26
N LEU A 20 15.14 23.48 -13.16
CA LEU A 20 15.22 24.21 -11.90
C LEU A 20 14.27 23.63 -10.84
N PHE A 21 13.06 23.26 -11.25
CA PHE A 21 12.10 22.59 -10.37
C PHE A 21 12.61 21.23 -9.86
N ILE A 22 13.24 20.41 -10.73
CA ILE A 22 13.84 19.12 -10.32
C ILE A 22 14.96 19.32 -9.29
N GLU A 23 15.74 20.39 -9.44
CA GLU A 23 16.80 20.82 -8.51
C GLU A 23 16.24 21.45 -7.21
N ASN A 24 14.93 21.40 -7.00
CA ASN A 24 14.19 21.94 -5.86
C ASN A 24 14.22 23.47 -5.75
N TYR A 25 14.36 24.18 -6.87
CA TYR A 25 14.16 25.62 -6.92
C TYR A 25 12.70 25.98 -7.16
N GLY A 26 12.27 27.05 -6.48
CA GLY A 26 10.96 27.68 -6.68
C GLY A 26 11.01 28.85 -7.68
N PRO A 27 9.90 29.59 -7.80
CA PRO A 27 9.80 30.78 -8.64
C PRO A 27 10.95 31.77 -8.40
N TYR A 28 11.59 32.26 -9.46
CA TYR A 28 12.62 33.30 -9.36
C TYR A 28 12.00 34.68 -9.09
N GLN A 29 12.14 35.16 -7.84
CA GLN A 29 11.51 36.39 -7.33
C GLN A 29 12.55 37.37 -6.75
N PRO A 30 13.35 38.04 -7.60
CA PRO A 30 14.33 39.00 -7.12
C PRO A 30 13.64 40.23 -6.53
N ILE A 31 14.23 40.79 -5.46
CA ILE A 31 13.76 42.00 -4.77
C ILE A 31 14.78 43.14 -4.93
N ASP A 32 16.07 42.81 -4.92
CA ASP A 32 17.18 43.77 -5.00
C ASP A 32 17.60 44.07 -6.45
N VAL A 33 16.62 44.28 -7.33
CA VAL A 33 16.85 44.53 -8.76
C VAL A 33 16.17 45.79 -9.21
N GLU A 34 16.75 46.45 -10.21
CA GLU A 34 16.16 47.67 -10.76
C GLU A 34 14.95 47.32 -11.67
N PHE A 35 13.76 47.67 -11.18
CA PHE A 35 12.52 47.52 -11.93
C PHE A 35 12.30 48.76 -12.81
N ILE A 36 12.58 48.64 -14.10
CA ILE A 36 12.53 49.75 -15.06
C ILE A 36 11.09 50.30 -15.15
N LYS A 37 10.96 51.62 -15.02
CA LYS A 37 9.67 52.32 -15.16
C LYS A 37 9.34 52.51 -16.64
N ILE A 38 8.22 51.97 -17.06
CA ILE A 38 7.62 52.19 -18.38
C ILE A 38 6.37 53.05 -18.17
N ASN A 39 6.34 54.26 -18.73
CA ASN A 39 5.25 55.24 -18.56
C ASN A 39 4.92 55.50 -17.07
N GLY A 40 5.96 55.65 -16.24
CA GLY A 40 5.83 55.94 -14.80
C GLY A 40 5.43 54.74 -13.94
N ARG A 41 5.29 53.53 -14.51
CA ARG A 41 4.90 52.32 -13.77
C ARG A 41 5.98 51.25 -13.92
N SER A 42 6.26 50.52 -12.84
CA SER A 42 7.19 49.39 -12.81
C SER A 42 6.49 48.16 -12.21
N PHE A 43 7.17 47.01 -12.28
CA PHE A 43 6.79 45.84 -11.51
C PHE A 43 6.83 46.17 -10.00
N ARG A 44 5.95 45.52 -9.24
CA ARG A 44 5.77 45.72 -7.80
C ARG A 44 6.03 44.41 -7.07
N THR A 45 6.98 44.42 -6.13
CA THR A 45 7.40 43.21 -5.39
C THR A 45 6.29 42.67 -4.48
N GLU A 46 5.33 43.50 -4.08
CA GLU A 46 4.15 43.07 -3.30
C GLU A 46 3.29 42.06 -4.06
N TRP A 47 3.41 42.00 -5.40
CA TRP A 47 2.72 41.01 -6.20
C TRP A 47 3.24 39.59 -5.98
N TYR A 48 4.48 39.39 -5.53
CA TYR A 48 4.98 38.06 -5.19
C TYR A 48 4.19 37.43 -4.04
N SER A 49 3.82 38.23 -3.03
CA SER A 49 3.02 37.75 -1.90
C SER A 49 1.58 37.41 -2.31
N GLN A 50 0.99 38.19 -3.22
CA GLN A 50 -0.37 37.97 -3.70
C GLN A 50 -0.45 36.83 -4.75
N PHE A 51 0.60 36.68 -5.54
CA PHE A 51 0.70 35.72 -6.64
C PHE A 51 2.03 34.96 -6.55
N PRO A 52 2.15 33.97 -5.65
CA PRO A 52 3.42 33.28 -5.39
C PRO A 52 4.02 32.56 -6.60
N TRP A 53 3.23 32.29 -7.63
CA TRP A 53 3.65 31.65 -8.87
C TRP A 53 4.41 32.59 -9.83
N ILE A 54 4.45 33.90 -9.55
CA ILE A 54 5.11 34.88 -10.43
C ILE A 54 6.62 34.70 -10.37
N GLU A 55 7.24 34.76 -11.55
CA GLU A 55 8.69 34.95 -11.72
C GLU A 55 8.96 36.25 -12.44
N PHE A 56 10.10 36.90 -12.15
CA PHE A 56 10.48 38.13 -12.83
C PHE A 56 11.79 37.97 -13.62
N SER A 57 11.78 38.46 -14.86
CA SER A 57 12.93 38.51 -15.74
C SER A 57 13.52 39.92 -15.74
N GLU A 58 14.72 40.09 -15.21
CA GLU A 58 15.45 41.37 -15.23
C GLU A 58 15.83 41.77 -16.66
N HIS A 59 16.24 40.80 -17.49
CA HIS A 59 16.66 41.08 -18.87
C HIS A 59 15.48 41.49 -19.77
N LEU A 60 14.31 40.88 -19.60
CA LEU A 60 13.13 41.24 -20.39
C LEU A 60 12.25 42.29 -19.72
N GLN A 61 12.51 42.61 -18.44
CA GLN A 61 11.63 43.40 -17.59
C GLN A 61 10.18 42.92 -17.70
N ALA A 62 9.97 41.63 -17.42
CA ALA A 62 8.70 40.95 -17.65
C ALA A 62 8.40 39.89 -16.60
N ALA A 63 7.12 39.72 -16.29
CA ALA A 63 6.62 38.71 -15.37
C ALA A 63 6.21 37.43 -16.11
N PHE A 64 6.55 36.28 -15.53
CA PHE A 64 6.23 34.94 -16.02
C PHE A 64 5.50 34.14 -14.95
N CYS A 65 4.93 32.99 -15.31
CA CYS A 65 4.34 32.05 -14.37
C CYS A 65 5.19 30.78 -14.28
N PHE A 66 5.77 30.53 -13.10
CA PHE A 66 6.59 29.36 -12.82
C PHE A 66 5.83 28.07 -13.12
N ASN A 67 4.64 27.90 -12.54
CA ASN A 67 3.84 26.68 -12.67
C ASN A 67 3.54 26.35 -14.14
N CYS A 68 3.12 27.36 -14.92
CA CYS A 68 2.81 27.22 -16.35
C CYS A 68 4.06 26.97 -17.21
N ARG A 69 5.25 27.41 -16.77
CA ARG A 69 6.51 27.11 -17.46
C ARG A 69 7.03 25.72 -17.13
N VAL A 70 6.87 25.25 -15.90
CA VAL A 70 7.28 23.92 -15.45
C VAL A 70 6.40 22.84 -16.08
N PHE A 71 5.07 22.99 -16.01
CA PHE A 71 4.09 22.03 -16.52
C PHE A 71 3.11 22.68 -17.49
N ALA A 72 3.59 23.07 -18.66
CA ALA A 72 2.77 23.76 -19.66
C ALA A 72 1.50 22.97 -20.04
N SER A 73 0.34 23.61 -19.88
CA SER A 73 -0.91 23.16 -20.48
C SER A 73 -0.93 23.45 -21.98
N LYS A 74 -1.68 22.66 -22.75
CA LYS A 74 -1.89 22.89 -24.19
C LYS A 74 -2.49 24.26 -24.49
N ASN A 75 -3.32 24.76 -23.56
CA ASN A 75 -4.01 26.06 -23.67
C ASN A 75 -3.32 27.16 -22.85
N ALA A 76 -2.02 27.01 -22.54
CA ALA A 76 -1.30 27.99 -21.75
C ALA A 76 -1.16 29.33 -22.49
N GLU A 77 -1.37 30.42 -21.75
CA GLU A 77 -1.20 31.78 -22.25
C GLU A 77 0.28 32.07 -22.49
N LYS A 78 0.68 32.18 -23.77
CA LYS A 78 2.07 32.45 -24.16
C LYS A 78 2.66 33.71 -23.53
N THR A 79 1.82 34.67 -23.14
CA THR A 79 2.23 35.89 -22.41
C THR A 79 2.92 35.56 -21.10
N PHE A 80 2.49 34.55 -20.35
CA PHE A 80 3.07 34.19 -19.06
C PHE A 80 4.12 33.08 -19.13
N THR A 81 4.36 32.51 -20.31
CA THR A 81 5.33 31.42 -20.51
C THR A 81 6.49 31.82 -21.41
N ASN A 82 6.21 32.38 -22.59
CA ASN A 82 7.20 32.60 -23.65
C ASN A 82 7.59 34.08 -23.79
N PHE A 83 6.62 35.00 -23.74
CA PHE A 83 6.86 36.41 -24.06
C PHE A 83 7.11 37.28 -22.83
N GLY A 84 6.51 36.93 -21.70
CA GLY A 84 6.53 37.72 -20.48
C GLY A 84 5.48 38.84 -20.50
N PHE A 85 4.84 39.04 -19.35
CA PHE A 85 3.87 40.10 -19.14
C PHE A 85 4.57 41.40 -18.73
N LYS A 86 4.28 42.51 -19.43
CA LYS A 86 4.88 43.84 -19.17
C LYS A 86 3.86 44.96 -18.88
N ASN A 87 2.56 44.69 -19.02
CA ASN A 87 1.54 45.74 -18.89
C ASN A 87 1.16 45.98 -17.42
N TRP A 88 2.04 46.68 -16.70
CA TRP A 88 1.89 46.94 -15.26
C TRP A 88 0.60 47.69 -14.90
N LYS A 89 0.00 48.45 -15.84
CA LYS A 89 -1.29 49.11 -15.63
C LYS A 89 -2.43 48.14 -15.34
N LYS A 90 -2.37 46.93 -15.90
CA LYS A 90 -3.37 45.87 -15.72
C LYS A 90 -2.82 44.66 -14.94
N GLY A 91 -1.72 44.81 -14.21
CA GLY A 91 -1.03 43.70 -13.54
C GLY A 91 -1.98 42.86 -12.67
N ILE A 92 -2.58 43.48 -11.65
CA ILE A 92 -3.49 42.79 -10.72
C ILE A 92 -4.67 42.12 -11.44
N GLU A 93 -5.32 42.83 -12.38
CA GLU A 93 -6.43 42.31 -13.18
C GLU A 93 -6.01 41.05 -13.96
N LYS A 94 -4.87 41.13 -14.67
CA LYS A 94 -4.40 40.06 -15.55
C LYS A 94 -3.81 38.89 -14.79
N PHE A 95 -3.11 39.12 -13.68
CA PHE A 95 -2.64 38.04 -12.80
C PHE A 95 -3.80 37.30 -12.16
N THR A 96 -4.83 38.03 -11.69
CA THR A 96 -6.04 37.42 -11.14
C THR A 96 -6.80 36.61 -12.20
N GLN A 97 -6.90 37.12 -13.43
CA GLN A 97 -7.51 36.41 -14.55
C GLN A 97 -6.71 35.15 -14.90
N HIS A 98 -5.38 35.25 -15.00
CA HIS A 98 -4.48 34.15 -15.29
C HIS A 98 -4.60 33.03 -14.24
N GLN A 99 -4.55 33.37 -12.95
CA GLN A 99 -4.65 32.39 -11.87
C GLN A 99 -5.98 31.63 -11.88
N LYS A 100 -7.07 32.27 -12.32
CA LYS A 100 -8.39 31.66 -12.43
C LYS A 100 -8.54 30.78 -13.68
N CYS A 101 -7.65 30.90 -14.67
CA CYS A 101 -7.76 30.17 -15.93
C CYS A 101 -7.47 28.67 -15.75
N ASN A 102 -8.13 27.84 -16.57
CA ASN A 102 -8.00 26.38 -16.46
C ASN A 102 -6.57 25.90 -16.75
N ALA A 103 -5.87 26.55 -17.69
CA ALA A 103 -4.49 26.19 -18.03
C ALA A 103 -3.54 26.39 -16.83
N HIS A 104 -3.70 27.47 -16.08
CA HIS A 104 -2.93 27.71 -14.85
C HIS A 104 -3.27 26.69 -13.77
N LYS A 105 -4.57 26.45 -13.52
CA LYS A 105 -5.02 25.45 -12.53
C LYS A 105 -4.49 24.05 -12.84
N GLU A 106 -4.51 23.64 -14.11
CA GLU A 106 -3.97 22.37 -14.56
C GLU A 106 -2.46 22.27 -14.29
N SER A 107 -1.71 23.31 -14.66
CA SER A 107 -0.25 23.37 -14.46
C SER A 107 0.12 23.33 -12.97
N THR A 108 -0.62 24.05 -12.13
CA THR A 108 -0.47 24.05 -10.67
C THR A 108 -0.82 22.70 -10.06
N CYS A 109 -1.89 22.05 -10.54
CA CYS A 109 -2.28 20.71 -10.11
C CYS A 109 -1.17 19.70 -10.45
N LYS A 110 -0.66 19.70 -11.68
CA LYS A 110 0.47 18.84 -12.11
C LYS A 110 1.71 19.03 -11.24
N LEU A 111 2.06 20.28 -10.93
CA LEU A 111 3.18 20.60 -10.03
C LEU A 111 2.98 19.97 -8.65
N SER A 112 1.80 20.19 -8.04
CA SER A 112 1.47 19.63 -6.73
C SER A 112 1.48 18.09 -6.73
N SER A 113 0.86 17.44 -7.74
CA SER A 113 0.84 15.99 -7.87
C SER A 113 2.23 15.40 -8.03
N TYR A 114 3.12 16.05 -8.79
CA TYR A 114 4.51 15.62 -8.90
C TYR A 114 5.25 15.74 -7.57
N THR A 115 5.14 16.88 -6.87
CA THR A 115 5.79 17.05 -5.56
C THR A 115 5.31 16.04 -4.53
N PHE A 116 4.01 15.73 -4.53
CA PHE A 116 3.42 14.69 -3.68
C PHE A 116 3.96 13.31 -4.04
N SER A 117 3.98 12.97 -5.33
CA SER A 117 4.46 11.67 -5.81
C SER A 117 5.95 11.45 -5.55
N LYS A 118 6.77 12.51 -5.63
CA LYS A 118 8.21 12.44 -5.30
C LYS A 118 8.44 12.13 -3.82
N LYS A 119 7.55 12.59 -2.93
CA LYS A 119 7.66 12.38 -1.48
C LYS A 119 7.06 11.05 -1.03
N ASN A 120 5.89 10.69 -1.54
CA ASN A 120 5.09 9.56 -1.04
C ASN A 120 5.14 8.32 -1.96
N GLY A 121 5.75 8.44 -3.15
CA GLY A 121 5.65 7.46 -4.21
C GLY A 121 4.46 7.72 -5.14
N SER A 122 4.43 7.01 -6.26
CA SER A 122 3.31 7.05 -7.20
C SER A 122 2.02 6.41 -6.62
N VAL A 123 0.88 6.70 -7.24
CA VAL A 123 -0.39 5.99 -6.95
C VAL A 123 -0.25 4.47 -7.10
N ILE A 124 0.57 4.01 -8.06
CA ILE A 124 0.86 2.59 -8.27
C ILE A 124 1.56 1.99 -7.05
N SER A 125 2.53 2.70 -6.46
CA SER A 125 3.20 2.24 -5.24
C SER A 125 2.25 2.19 -4.04
N GLU A 126 1.34 3.16 -3.91
CA GLU A 126 0.32 3.15 -2.84
C GLU A 126 -0.66 1.97 -3.01
N LEU A 127 -1.13 1.70 -4.23
CA LEU A 127 -2.00 0.55 -4.52
C LEU A 127 -1.30 -0.79 -4.23
N ASN A 128 -0.03 -0.92 -4.63
CA ASN A 128 0.77 -2.10 -4.35
C ASN A 128 0.97 -2.30 -2.84
N LEU A 129 1.17 -1.22 -2.09
CA LEU A 129 1.29 -1.27 -0.64
C LEU A 129 -0.01 -1.71 0.02
N ALA A 130 -1.15 -1.14 -0.39
CA ALA A 130 -2.47 -1.52 0.11
C ALA A 130 -2.76 -3.00 -0.15
N HIS A 131 -2.52 -3.48 -1.38
CA HIS A 131 -2.69 -4.89 -1.73
C HIS A 131 -1.78 -5.80 -0.89
N LYS A 132 -0.50 -5.42 -0.70
CA LYS A 132 0.43 -6.17 0.15
C LYS A 132 -0.05 -6.26 1.59
N ASN A 133 -0.61 -5.17 2.14
CA ASN A 133 -1.17 -5.16 3.48
C ASN A 133 -2.39 -6.08 3.58
N SER A 134 -3.30 -6.05 2.61
CA SER A 134 -4.45 -6.98 2.56
C SER A 134 -4.02 -8.45 2.51
N VAL A 135 -3.03 -8.79 1.68
CA VAL A 135 -2.49 -10.17 1.63
C VAL A 135 -1.89 -10.57 2.98
N THR A 136 -1.20 -9.67 3.65
CA THR A 136 -0.60 -9.93 4.97
C THR A 136 -1.68 -10.19 6.02
N GLN A 137 -2.71 -9.35 6.08
CA GLN A 137 -3.84 -9.52 7.00
C GLN A 137 -4.62 -10.81 6.73
N ASN A 138 -4.88 -11.14 5.46
CA ASN A 138 -5.55 -12.40 5.08
C ASN A 138 -4.74 -13.63 5.53
N ARG A 139 -3.41 -13.60 5.38
CA ARG A 139 -2.54 -14.69 5.84
C ARG A 139 -2.55 -14.81 7.36
N GLU A 140 -2.47 -13.69 8.07
CA GLU A 140 -2.54 -13.66 9.53
C GLU A 140 -3.86 -14.25 10.05
N TYR A 141 -4.98 -13.91 9.41
CA TYR A 141 -6.28 -14.48 9.72
C TYR A 141 -6.31 -16.00 9.54
N ILE A 142 -5.86 -16.49 8.38
CA ILE A 142 -5.81 -17.94 8.10
C ILE A 142 -4.92 -18.67 9.11
N ILE A 143 -3.76 -18.10 9.47
CA ILE A 143 -2.88 -18.69 10.49
C ILE A 143 -3.62 -18.85 11.82
N CYS A 144 -4.39 -17.85 12.24
CA CYS A 144 -5.18 -17.95 13.47
C CYS A 144 -6.24 -19.06 13.40
N LEU A 145 -6.90 -19.26 12.25
CA LEU A 145 -7.83 -20.37 12.05
C LEU A 145 -7.11 -21.73 12.16
N LEU A 146 -5.98 -21.88 11.47
CA LEU A 146 -5.18 -23.10 11.47
C LEU A 146 -4.66 -23.45 12.86
N ILE A 147 -4.16 -22.47 13.63
CA ILE A 147 -3.73 -22.68 15.01
C ILE A 147 -4.88 -23.15 15.89
N THR A 148 -6.09 -22.60 15.69
CA THR A 148 -7.27 -22.99 16.47
C THR A 148 -7.69 -24.42 16.13
N LEU A 149 -7.70 -24.79 14.85
CA LEU A 149 -7.95 -26.18 14.42
C LEU A 149 -6.89 -27.14 14.95
N LEU A 150 -5.61 -26.76 14.86
CA LEU A 150 -4.49 -27.55 15.37
C LEU A 150 -4.62 -27.77 16.88
N PHE A 151 -5.03 -26.76 17.63
CA PHE A 151 -5.29 -26.89 19.06
C PHE A 151 -6.36 -27.97 19.31
N CYS A 152 -7.53 -27.87 18.66
CA CYS A 152 -8.58 -28.87 18.83
C CYS A 152 -8.11 -30.28 18.45
N ALA A 153 -7.38 -30.42 17.35
CA ALA A 153 -6.83 -31.69 16.89
C ALA A 153 -5.85 -32.29 17.90
N ARG A 154 -4.92 -31.47 18.44
CA ARG A 154 -3.93 -31.92 19.43
C ARG A 154 -4.55 -32.30 20.77
N GLN A 155 -5.64 -31.65 21.16
CA GLN A 155 -6.36 -31.97 22.39
C GLN A 155 -7.34 -33.14 22.22
N GLY A 156 -7.58 -33.60 20.99
CA GLY A 156 -8.58 -34.63 20.71
C GLY A 156 -10.02 -34.20 21.02
N ILE A 157 -10.31 -32.89 21.01
CA ILE A 157 -11.64 -32.36 21.31
C ILE A 157 -12.46 -32.18 20.04
N ALA A 158 -13.77 -32.41 20.15
CA ALA A 158 -14.70 -32.19 19.05
C ALA A 158 -14.64 -30.73 18.57
N MET A 159 -14.45 -30.51 17.27
CA MET A 159 -14.37 -29.15 16.72
C MET A 159 -15.74 -28.52 16.53
N ARG A 160 -16.73 -29.33 16.15
CA ARG A 160 -18.06 -28.88 15.71
C ARG A 160 -19.09 -28.96 16.81
N GLY A 161 -20.02 -28.01 16.79
CA GLY A 161 -21.20 -28.02 17.64
C GLY A 161 -22.34 -28.83 17.04
N HIS A 162 -23.31 -29.20 17.88
CA HIS A 162 -24.56 -29.76 17.37
C HIS A 162 -25.35 -28.74 16.52
N LYS A 163 -25.28 -27.46 16.90
CA LYS A 163 -25.87 -26.32 16.18
C LYS A 163 -24.86 -25.18 16.14
N GLU A 164 -24.46 -24.77 14.94
CA GLU A 164 -23.47 -23.70 14.72
C GLU A 164 -24.14 -22.38 14.28
N THR A 165 -25.42 -22.18 14.62
CA THR A 165 -26.14 -20.94 14.34
C THR A 165 -25.79 -19.86 15.35
N GLU A 166 -25.90 -18.59 14.98
CA GLU A 166 -25.57 -17.45 15.87
C GLU A 166 -26.45 -17.38 17.13
N MET A 167 -27.65 -17.96 17.06
CA MET A 167 -28.56 -18.06 18.22
C MET A 167 -28.20 -19.20 19.17
N SER A 168 -27.25 -20.07 18.79
CA SER A 168 -26.82 -21.19 19.63
C SER A 168 -25.97 -20.68 20.79
N THR A 169 -26.24 -21.19 21.99
CA THR A 169 -25.44 -20.90 23.18
C THR A 169 -24.03 -21.49 23.09
N ASN A 170 -23.84 -22.54 22.30
CA ASN A 170 -22.55 -23.16 22.02
C ASN A 170 -22.50 -23.62 20.55
N CYS A 171 -21.64 -22.98 19.77
CA CYS A 171 -21.46 -23.27 18.34
C CYS A 171 -20.35 -24.32 18.06
N GLY A 172 -19.84 -25.01 19.08
CA GLY A 172 -18.71 -25.93 18.96
C GLY A 172 -17.37 -25.31 19.31
N ASN A 173 -16.43 -26.14 19.75
CA ASN A 173 -15.16 -25.67 20.31
C ASN A 173 -14.37 -24.80 19.34
N PHE A 174 -14.38 -25.09 18.04
CA PHE A 174 -13.65 -24.27 17.06
C PHE A 174 -14.18 -22.84 17.00
N LEU A 175 -15.49 -22.66 16.87
CA LEU A 175 -16.11 -21.34 16.75
C LEU A 175 -16.06 -20.57 18.09
N GLU A 176 -16.29 -21.26 19.22
CA GLU A 176 -16.18 -20.63 20.54
C GLU A 176 -14.73 -20.20 20.86
N LEU A 177 -13.73 -20.99 20.45
CA LEU A 177 -12.32 -20.57 20.57
C LEU A 177 -12.00 -19.37 19.67
N LEU A 178 -12.58 -19.26 18.49
CA LEU A 178 -12.41 -18.05 17.66
C LEU A 178 -13.03 -16.82 18.32
N LYS A 179 -14.21 -16.95 18.95
CA LYS A 179 -14.79 -15.87 19.76
C LYS A 179 -13.88 -15.47 20.92
N LEU A 180 -13.30 -16.44 21.63
CA LEU A 180 -12.32 -16.17 22.69
C LEU A 180 -11.07 -15.45 22.13
N ARG A 181 -10.59 -15.89 20.98
CA ARG A 181 -9.42 -15.30 20.29
C ARG A 181 -9.71 -13.96 19.62
N ALA A 182 -10.94 -13.45 19.67
CA ALA A 182 -11.30 -12.12 19.17
C ALA A 182 -10.61 -10.97 19.94
N GLN A 183 -9.87 -11.27 21.01
CA GLN A 183 -8.90 -10.32 21.58
C GLN A 183 -7.81 -9.92 20.57
N LEU A 184 -7.54 -10.77 19.57
CA LEU A 184 -6.68 -10.45 18.44
C LEU A 184 -7.44 -9.57 17.44
N ALA A 185 -6.88 -8.41 17.12
CA ALA A 185 -7.50 -7.42 16.23
C ALA A 185 -7.93 -8.03 14.89
N ILE A 186 -7.13 -8.92 14.31
CA ILE A 186 -7.45 -9.56 13.02
C ILE A 186 -8.67 -10.49 13.10
N ILE A 187 -8.83 -11.23 14.20
CA ILE A 187 -9.99 -12.10 14.40
C ILE A 187 -11.23 -11.26 14.68
N HIS A 188 -11.12 -10.23 15.53
CA HIS A 188 -12.22 -9.30 15.76
C HIS A 188 -12.73 -8.72 14.44
N LYS A 189 -11.82 -8.16 13.65
CA LYS A 189 -12.09 -7.50 12.38
C LYS A 189 -12.75 -8.42 11.34
N TYR A 190 -12.17 -9.61 11.13
CA TYR A 190 -12.62 -10.48 10.02
C TYR A 190 -13.72 -11.46 10.42
N TYR A 191 -13.75 -11.94 11.67
CA TYR A 191 -14.72 -12.94 12.11
C TYR A 191 -15.89 -12.34 12.89
N ILE A 192 -15.64 -11.40 13.82
CA ILE A 192 -16.71 -10.80 14.63
C ILE A 192 -17.43 -9.70 13.85
N GLU A 193 -16.69 -8.74 13.31
CA GLU A 193 -17.25 -7.61 12.55
C GLU A 193 -17.63 -8.01 11.11
N LYS A 194 -17.13 -9.15 10.63
CA LYS A 194 -17.37 -9.67 9.28
C LYS A 194 -17.07 -8.63 8.19
N GLU A 195 -15.97 -7.89 8.33
CA GLU A 195 -15.55 -6.89 7.33
C GLU A 195 -15.32 -7.52 5.94
N MET A 196 -14.97 -8.81 5.92
CA MET A 196 -14.77 -9.58 4.70
C MET A 196 -15.99 -10.41 4.35
N SER A 197 -16.20 -10.65 3.05
CA SER A 197 -17.26 -11.53 2.54
C SER A 197 -17.04 -13.02 2.86
N PHE A 198 -15.83 -13.38 3.28
CA PHE A 198 -15.45 -14.75 3.63
C PHE A 198 -15.17 -14.88 5.13
N THR A 199 -15.44 -16.07 5.67
CA THR A 199 -15.10 -16.41 7.06
C THR A 199 -14.15 -17.61 7.15
N TYR A 200 -14.18 -18.54 6.20
CA TYR A 200 -13.43 -19.80 6.21
C TYR A 200 -13.66 -20.68 7.45
N THR A 201 -14.79 -20.50 8.13
CA THR A 201 -15.12 -21.23 9.36
C THR A 201 -16.09 -22.40 9.15
N ASN A 202 -16.68 -22.53 7.96
CA ASN A 202 -17.57 -23.63 7.60
C ASN A 202 -16.85 -25.01 7.73
N PRO A 203 -17.56 -26.06 8.20
CA PRO A 203 -17.14 -27.46 8.15
C PRO A 203 -16.27 -27.91 6.96
N GLU A 204 -16.61 -27.49 5.73
CA GLU A 204 -15.87 -27.81 4.51
C GLU A 204 -14.44 -27.26 4.53
N TYR A 205 -14.27 -25.99 4.89
CA TYR A 205 -12.95 -25.38 5.03
C TYR A 205 -12.17 -25.96 6.21
N GLN A 206 -12.85 -26.25 7.33
CA GLN A 206 -12.22 -26.94 8.46
C GLN A 206 -11.60 -28.28 8.01
N ASN A 207 -12.38 -29.10 7.28
CA ASN A 207 -11.90 -30.37 6.73
C ASN A 207 -10.77 -30.19 5.73
N LEU A 208 -10.87 -29.18 4.85
CA LEU A 208 -9.83 -28.88 3.87
C LEU A 208 -8.50 -28.52 4.55
N PHE A 209 -8.55 -27.66 5.57
CA PHE A 209 -7.38 -27.26 6.33
C PHE A 209 -6.78 -28.43 7.12
N LEU A 210 -7.60 -29.25 7.76
CA LEU A 210 -7.14 -30.46 8.44
C LEU A 210 -6.46 -31.42 7.47
N LYS A 211 -7.03 -31.61 6.28
CA LYS A 211 -6.43 -32.44 5.23
C LYS A 211 -5.04 -31.92 4.83
N TYR A 212 -4.89 -30.62 4.60
CA TYR A 212 -3.59 -30.03 4.26
C TYR A 212 -2.57 -30.15 5.39
N MET A 213 -2.98 -29.96 6.64
CA MET A 213 -2.10 -30.17 7.80
C MET A 213 -1.67 -31.64 7.90
N ALA A 214 -2.61 -32.58 7.77
CA ALA A 214 -2.33 -34.01 7.79
C ALA A 214 -1.40 -34.44 6.65
N ASP A 215 -1.63 -33.94 5.43
CA ASP A 215 -0.78 -34.22 4.27
C ASP A 215 0.65 -33.70 4.46
N SER A 216 0.81 -32.52 5.08
CA SER A 216 2.13 -31.98 5.42
C SER A 216 2.87 -32.85 6.43
N ILE A 217 2.18 -33.32 7.48
CA ILE A 217 2.76 -34.19 8.50
C ILE A 217 3.15 -35.54 7.89
N LYS A 218 2.26 -36.17 7.12
CA LYS A 218 2.54 -37.43 6.42
C LYS A 218 3.78 -37.32 5.51
N LYS A 219 3.90 -36.22 4.75
CA LYS A 219 5.08 -35.98 3.90
C LYS A 219 6.37 -35.89 4.71
N SER A 220 6.32 -35.26 5.89
CA SER A 220 7.49 -35.21 6.80
C SER A 220 7.87 -36.61 7.27
N ILE A 221 6.91 -37.36 7.82
CA ILE A 221 7.13 -38.72 8.34
C ILE A 221 7.68 -39.64 7.24
N ILE A 222 7.12 -39.60 6.03
CA ILE A 222 7.59 -40.39 4.90
C ILE A 222 9.04 -40.04 4.54
N LYS A 223 9.39 -38.75 4.53
CA LYS A 223 10.76 -38.30 4.26
C LYS A 223 11.73 -38.81 5.32
N ASP A 224 11.33 -38.78 6.59
CA ASP A 224 12.14 -39.24 7.71
C ASP A 224 12.38 -40.76 7.61
N ILE A 225 11.33 -41.54 7.33
CA ILE A 225 11.42 -42.99 7.09
C ILE A 225 12.38 -43.30 5.92
N GLN A 226 12.20 -42.61 4.78
CA GLN A 226 13.04 -42.80 3.60
C GLN A 226 14.52 -42.50 3.88
N SER A 227 14.81 -41.54 4.76
CA SER A 227 16.19 -41.18 5.11
C SER A 227 16.88 -42.18 6.04
N ASN A 228 16.13 -42.92 6.85
CA ASN A 228 16.66 -43.88 7.82
C ASN A 228 16.70 -45.33 7.29
N GLY A 229 16.02 -45.61 6.18
CA GLY A 229 16.15 -46.86 5.42
C GLY A 229 15.41 -48.07 5.98
N PHE A 230 15.28 -48.19 7.30
CA PHE A 230 14.57 -49.29 7.96
C PHE A 230 13.33 -48.80 8.71
N TYR A 231 12.21 -49.48 8.48
CA TYR A 231 10.96 -49.27 9.21
C TYR A 231 10.21 -50.58 9.34
N SER A 232 9.32 -50.65 10.33
CA SER A 232 8.35 -51.73 10.49
C SER A 232 6.94 -51.17 10.49
N ILE A 233 6.01 -51.92 9.90
CA ILE A 233 4.58 -51.63 9.96
C ILE A 233 3.95 -52.62 10.93
N LEU A 234 3.19 -52.14 11.90
CA LEU A 234 2.31 -52.96 12.72
C LEU A 234 0.88 -52.69 12.28
N VAL A 235 0.10 -53.76 12.16
CA VAL A 235 -1.31 -53.68 11.83
C VAL A 235 -2.06 -54.41 12.93
N ASP A 236 -2.98 -53.72 13.58
CA ASP A 236 -3.82 -54.28 14.64
C ASP A 236 -5.28 -54.06 14.30
N GLU A 237 -6.10 -55.07 14.53
CA GLU A 237 -7.50 -55.12 14.15
C GLU A 237 -8.37 -55.39 15.37
N THR A 238 -9.39 -54.56 15.55
CA THR A 238 -10.39 -54.71 16.62
C THR A 238 -11.78 -54.62 16.03
N GLN A 239 -12.71 -55.40 16.56
CA GLN A 239 -14.11 -55.33 16.18
C GLN A 239 -14.89 -54.51 17.21
N ASP A 240 -15.71 -53.57 16.76
CA ASP A 240 -16.60 -52.80 17.65
C ASP A 240 -17.91 -53.54 17.97
N LEU A 241 -18.71 -52.98 18.88
CA LEU A 241 -20.00 -53.55 19.29
C LEU A 241 -21.04 -53.64 18.15
N SER A 242 -20.82 -52.91 17.04
CA SER A 242 -21.64 -52.95 15.83
C SER A 242 -21.13 -53.96 14.80
N TYR A 243 -20.16 -54.81 15.18
CA TYR A 243 -19.46 -55.74 14.32
C TYR A 243 -18.64 -55.08 13.20
N HIS A 244 -18.33 -53.79 13.32
CA HIS A 244 -17.47 -53.10 12.38
C HIS A 244 -16.01 -53.35 12.74
N GLU A 245 -15.26 -53.90 11.79
CA GLU A 245 -13.81 -54.08 11.91
C GLU A 245 -13.11 -52.73 11.76
N GLN A 246 -12.24 -52.40 12.72
CA GLN A 246 -11.39 -51.22 12.70
C GLN A 246 -9.94 -51.66 12.65
N VAL A 247 -9.22 -51.19 11.63
CA VAL A 247 -7.81 -51.49 11.43
C VAL A 247 -6.98 -50.25 11.80
N SER A 248 -6.02 -50.44 12.69
CA SER A 248 -5.01 -49.45 13.07
C SER A 248 -3.68 -49.84 12.43
N ILE A 249 -2.98 -48.85 11.87
CA ILE A 249 -1.70 -49.03 11.18
C ILE A 249 -0.67 -48.16 11.88
N TYR A 250 0.37 -48.78 12.42
CA TYR A 250 1.47 -48.10 13.08
C TYR A 250 2.72 -48.22 12.23
N ILE A 251 3.47 -47.12 12.12
CA ILE A 251 4.79 -47.11 11.50
C ILE A 251 5.82 -46.82 12.58
N ARG A 252 6.81 -47.70 12.69
CA ARG A 252 7.98 -47.51 13.56
C ARG A 252 9.24 -47.43 12.74
N TYR A 253 10.12 -46.51 13.10
CA TYR A 253 11.49 -46.45 12.57
C TYR A 253 12.45 -45.99 13.67
N VAL A 254 13.75 -46.20 13.44
CA VAL A 254 14.82 -45.73 14.32
C VAL A 254 15.59 -44.66 13.57
N ASP A 255 15.81 -43.51 14.21
CA ASP A 255 16.58 -42.43 13.59
C ASP A 255 18.10 -42.65 13.67
N GLN A 256 18.86 -41.74 13.08
CA GLN A 256 20.32 -41.77 13.06
C GLN A 256 20.96 -41.67 14.46
N HIS A 257 20.20 -41.25 15.48
CA HIS A 257 20.61 -41.18 16.87
C HIS A 257 20.17 -42.40 17.69
N PHE A 258 19.70 -43.46 17.00
CA PHE A 258 19.13 -44.65 17.61
C PHE A 258 17.88 -44.38 18.47
N ALA A 259 17.18 -43.26 18.26
CA ALA A 259 15.93 -42.98 18.93
C ALA A 259 14.76 -43.66 18.18
N PRO A 260 13.92 -44.44 18.88
CA PRO A 260 12.73 -45.04 18.27
C PRO A 260 11.63 -44.00 18.10
N HIS A 261 11.00 -43.99 16.93
CA HIS A 261 9.84 -43.17 16.61
C HIS A 261 8.66 -44.06 16.22
N GLU A 262 7.46 -43.69 16.68
CA GLU A 262 6.21 -44.41 16.42
C GLU A 262 5.11 -43.42 16.00
N TYR A 263 4.44 -43.72 14.90
CA TYR A 263 3.33 -42.92 14.37
C TYR A 263 2.13 -43.82 14.07
N PHE A 264 0.93 -43.34 14.41
CA PHE A 264 -0.37 -43.96 14.18
C PHE A 264 -1.28 -43.06 13.33
#